data_AF-A0A6G3Q8U0-F1
#
_entry.id   AF-A0A6G3Q8U0-F1
#
_cell.length_a   1.000
_cell.length_b   1.000
_cell.length_c   1.000
_cell.angle_alpha   90.00
_cell.angle_beta   90.00
_cell.angle_gamma   90.00
#
_symmetry.space_group_name_H-M   'P 1'
#
loop_
_entity.id
_entity.type
_entity.pdbx_description
1 polymer ?
#
loop_
_entity_poly.entity_id
_entity_poly.type
_entity_poly.pdbx_seq_one_letter_code
_entity_poly.pdbx_strand_id
1 'polypeptide(L)'
;MAGLFPEELLTSTDAVLDTFERELPWLSEADDAQIFGAVERVVLALNAVNEAHNESAYETDEREQLCDFIDQSLTEHGIDVAALTARHGLGRYQITDKWRKW
;
A
#
# COMPACT_ATOMS: atom_id res chain seq x y z
N MET A 1 -18.02 21.29 6.84
CA MET A 1 -16.62 20.91 6.60
C MET A 1 -16.51 20.63 5.12
N ALA A 2 -15.76 21.44 4.38
CA ALA A 2 -15.56 21.21 2.96
C ALA A 2 -14.71 19.93 2.83
N GLY A 3 -15.26 18.89 2.20
CA GLY A 3 -14.53 17.66 1.92
C GLY A 3 -13.37 18.00 0.99
N LEU A 4 -12.14 17.92 1.51
CA LEU A 4 -10.92 18.15 0.74
C LEU A 4 -10.72 17.09 -0.35
N PHE A 5 -11.41 15.95 -0.23
CA PHE A 5 -11.37 14.85 -1.18
C PHE A 5 -12.77 14.55 -1.74
N PRO A 6 -12.88 14.20 -3.04
CA PRO A 6 -14.11 13.66 -3.61
C PRO A 6 -14.53 12.38 -2.86
N GLU A 7 -15.81 12.20 -2.57
CA GLU A 7 -16.31 10.96 -1.93
C GLU A 7 -15.99 9.71 -2.75
N GLU A 8 -15.94 9.84 -4.07
CA GLU A 8 -15.54 8.77 -4.99
C GLU A 8 -14.08 8.35 -4.81
N LEU A 9 -13.18 9.31 -4.57
CA LEU A 9 -11.76 9.04 -4.30
C LEU A 9 -11.59 8.28 -2.98
N LEU A 10 -12.28 8.73 -1.93
CA LEU A 10 -12.24 8.07 -0.62
C LEU A 10 -12.78 6.65 -0.75
N THR A 11 -13.95 6.47 -1.37
CA THR A 11 -14.56 5.15 -1.57
C THR A 11 -13.66 4.21 -2.38
N SER A 12 -13.00 4.72 -3.42
CA SER A 12 -12.10 3.93 -4.25
C SER A 12 -10.83 3.54 -3.50
N THR A 13 -10.27 4.45 -2.73
CA THR A 13 -9.09 4.20 -1.89
C THR A 13 -9.42 3.19 -0.80
N ASP A 14 -10.51 3.38 -0.07
CA ASP A 14 -10.99 2.48 0.98
C ASP A 14 -11.20 1.07 0.42
N ALA A 15 -11.81 0.92 -0.75
CA ALA A 15 -12.01 -0.40 -1.37
C ALA A 15 -10.69 -1.13 -1.67
N VAL A 16 -9.65 -0.40 -2.04
CA VAL A 16 -8.31 -0.95 -2.28
C VAL A 16 -7.66 -1.39 -0.96
N LEU A 17 -7.73 -0.54 0.07
CA LEU A 17 -7.18 -0.86 1.39
C LEU A 17 -7.94 -2.03 2.05
N ASP A 18 -9.27 -2.04 2.00
CA ASP A 18 -10.12 -3.15 2.47
C ASP A 18 -9.73 -4.48 1.84
N THR A 19 -9.41 -4.47 0.54
CA THR A 19 -9.01 -5.68 -0.17
C THR A 19 -7.65 -6.16 0.33
N PHE A 20 -6.70 -5.25 0.52
CA PHE A 20 -5.39 -5.55 1.08
C PHE A 20 -5.51 -6.10 2.50
N GLU A 21 -6.29 -5.46 3.37
CA GLU A 21 -6.49 -5.89 4.76
C GLU A 21 -7.09 -7.29 4.87
N ARG A 22 -8.00 -7.66 3.96
CA ARG A 22 -8.57 -9.02 3.91
C ARG A 22 -7.54 -10.09 3.53
N GLU A 23 -6.46 -9.70 2.86
CA GLU A 23 -5.37 -10.61 2.49
C GLU A 23 -4.34 -10.79 3.60
N LEU A 24 -4.13 -9.76 4.44
CA LEU A 24 -3.12 -9.75 5.50
C LEU A 24 -3.12 -10.99 6.42
N PRO A 25 -4.27 -11.54 6.87
CA PRO A 25 -4.27 -12.73 7.74
C PRO A 25 -3.57 -13.93 7.09
N TRP A 26 -3.70 -14.07 5.76
CA TRP A 26 -3.13 -15.16 4.99
C TRP A 26 -1.64 -14.96 4.69
N LEU A 27 -1.14 -13.73 4.80
CA LEU A 27 0.25 -13.37 4.51
C LEU A 27 1.21 -13.70 5.66
N SER A 28 0.70 -13.86 6.89
CA SER A 28 1.52 -14.20 8.05
C SER A 28 2.28 -15.53 7.92
N GLU A 29 1.72 -16.49 7.18
CA GLU A 29 2.33 -17.79 6.88
C GLU A 29 2.86 -17.89 5.43
N ALA A 30 2.76 -16.80 4.67
CA ALA A 30 3.11 -16.78 3.25
C ALA A 30 4.62 -16.57 3.04
N ASP A 31 5.10 -16.92 1.85
CA ASP A 31 6.49 -16.68 1.49
C ASP A 31 6.75 -15.21 1.09
N ASP A 32 8.03 -14.82 1.05
CA ASP A 32 8.44 -13.47 0.66
C ASP A 32 7.77 -13.02 -0.65
N ALA A 33 7.67 -13.92 -1.64
CA ALA A 33 7.09 -13.63 -2.95
C ALA A 33 5.59 -13.32 -2.87
N GLN A 34 4.83 -14.05 -2.06
CA GLN A 34 3.42 -13.76 -1.82
C GLN A 34 3.22 -12.41 -1.10
N ILE A 35 4.07 -12.08 -0.13
CA ILE A 35 4.02 -10.80 0.57
C ILE A 35 4.29 -9.65 -0.42
N PHE A 36 5.38 -9.74 -1.20
CA PHE A 36 5.67 -8.77 -2.24
C PHE A 36 4.55 -8.68 -3.28
N GLY A 37 3.92 -9.80 -3.63
CA GLY A 37 2.77 -9.83 -4.55
C GLY A 37 1.52 -9.16 -3.98
N ALA A 38 1.31 -9.17 -2.66
CA ALA A 38 0.24 -8.41 -2.03
C ALA A 38 0.56 -6.90 -2.04
N VAL A 39 1.80 -6.52 -1.70
CA VAL A 39 2.26 -5.13 -1.76
C VAL A 39 2.17 -4.57 -3.18
N GLU A 40 2.60 -5.35 -4.17
CA GLU A 40 2.48 -5.00 -5.59
C GLU A 40 1.02 -4.72 -5.96
N ARG A 41 0.09 -5.60 -5.57
CA ARG A 41 -1.33 -5.45 -5.93
C ARG A 41 -1.96 -4.21 -5.31
N VAL A 42 -1.71 -3.93 -4.03
CA VAL A 42 -2.26 -2.71 -3.38
C VAL A 42 -1.66 -1.44 -3.99
N VAL A 43 -0.35 -1.41 -4.27
CA VAL A 43 0.30 -0.25 -4.90
C VAL A 43 -0.13 -0.08 -6.36
N LEU A 44 -0.35 -1.15 -7.13
CA LEU A 44 -0.89 -1.01 -8.48
C LEU A 44 -2.34 -0.53 -8.48
N ALA A 45 -3.15 -0.98 -7.53
CA ALA A 45 -4.54 -0.56 -7.42
C ALA A 45 -4.68 0.92 -7.02
N LEU A 46 -3.91 1.38 -6.04
CA LEU A 46 -3.86 2.79 -5.67
C LEU A 46 -3.30 3.67 -6.84
N ASN A 47 -2.42 3.15 -7.72
CA ASN A 47 -1.94 3.86 -8.93
C ASN A 47 -3.09 4.06 -9.90
N ALA A 48 -3.93 3.04 -10.09
CA ALA A 48 -5.12 3.15 -10.90
C ALA A 48 -6.11 4.18 -10.32
N VAL A 49 -6.25 4.27 -9.00
CA VAL A 49 -7.07 5.31 -8.35
C VAL A 49 -6.49 6.71 -8.63
N ASN A 50 -5.16 6.87 -8.53
CA ASN A 50 -4.51 8.14 -8.84
C ASN A 50 -4.67 8.53 -10.32
N GLU A 51 -4.47 7.59 -11.25
CA GLU A 51 -4.67 7.80 -12.69
C GLU A 51 -6.12 8.19 -13.02
N ALA A 52 -7.10 7.53 -12.38
CA ALA A 52 -8.52 7.86 -12.55
C ALA A 52 -8.87 9.29 -12.12
N HIS A 53 -8.06 9.88 -11.23
CA HIS A 53 -8.20 11.25 -10.74
C HIS A 53 -7.15 12.20 -11.33
N ASN A 54 -6.71 11.95 -12.57
CA ASN A 54 -5.74 12.78 -13.32
C ASN A 54 -4.39 12.96 -12.62
N GLU A 55 -3.89 11.88 -12.01
CA GLU A 55 -2.62 11.83 -11.30
C GLU A 55 -2.52 12.77 -10.07
N SER A 56 -3.68 13.28 -9.60
CA SER A 56 -3.80 14.28 -8.55
C SER A 56 -4.64 13.78 -7.36
N ALA A 57 -4.79 12.46 -7.20
CA ALA A 57 -5.54 11.89 -6.08
C ALA A 57 -4.86 12.12 -4.72
N TYR A 58 -3.52 11.97 -4.70
CA TYR A 58 -2.75 11.95 -3.47
C TYR A 58 -1.64 13.00 -3.54
N GLU A 59 -1.56 13.89 -2.56
CA GLU A 59 -0.41 14.78 -2.41
C GLU A 59 0.73 14.04 -1.69
N THR A 60 1.89 14.69 -1.54
CA THR A 60 3.07 14.05 -0.92
C THR A 60 2.76 13.42 0.44
N ASP A 61 1.99 14.11 1.28
CA ASP A 61 1.66 13.66 2.63
C ASP A 61 0.70 12.46 2.61
N GLU A 62 -0.30 12.42 1.72
CA GLU A 62 -1.18 11.24 1.60
C GLU A 62 -0.41 10.03 1.07
N ARG A 63 0.53 10.25 0.14
CA ARG A 63 1.34 9.15 -0.41
C ARG A 63 2.27 8.55 0.66
N GLU A 64 2.83 9.37 1.53
CA GLU A 64 3.63 8.91 2.67
C GLU A 64 2.74 8.15 3.66
N GLN A 65 1.57 8.68 4.00
CA GLN A 65 0.59 8.00 4.86
C GLN A 65 0.15 6.64 4.31
N LEU A 66 -0.07 6.52 3.00
CA LEU A 66 -0.43 5.25 2.35
C LEU A 66 0.72 4.24 2.42
N CYS A 67 1.97 4.69 2.26
CA CYS A 67 3.13 3.80 2.39
C CYS A 67 3.31 3.34 3.84
N ASP A 68 3.17 4.25 4.80
CA ASP A 68 3.24 3.95 6.23
C ASP A 68 2.12 3.02 6.66
N PHE A 69 0.90 3.20 6.14
CA PHE A 69 -0.22 2.29 6.38
C PHE A 69 0.11 0.87 5.92
N ILE A 70 0.62 0.69 4.69
CA ILE A 70 0.98 -0.64 4.17
C ILE A 70 2.08 -1.29 5.03
N ASP A 71 3.13 -0.54 5.40
CA ASP A 71 4.23 -1.03 6.26
C ASP A 71 3.72 -1.44 7.65
N GLN A 72 2.89 -0.59 8.26
CA GLN A 72 2.32 -0.82 9.58
C GLN A 72 1.38 -2.02 9.56
N SER A 73 0.48 -2.11 8.58
CA SER A 73 -0.46 -3.23 8.46
C SER A 73 0.24 -4.58 8.31
N LEU A 74 1.34 -4.66 7.54
CA LEU A 74 2.16 -5.86 7.44
C LEU A 74 2.81 -6.21 8.80
N THR A 75 3.39 -5.20 9.45
CA THR A 75 4.06 -5.37 10.75
C THR A 75 3.08 -5.83 11.84
N GLU A 76 1.87 -5.29 11.88
CA GLU A 76 0.80 -5.66 12.80
C GLU A 76 0.33 -7.11 12.61
N HIS A 77 0.45 -7.65 11.40
CA HIS A 77 0.15 -9.05 11.08
C HIS A 77 1.36 -9.98 11.26
N GLY A 78 2.42 -9.51 11.91
CA GLY A 78 3.59 -10.32 12.28
C GLY A 78 4.63 -10.47 11.17
N ILE A 79 4.51 -9.71 10.08
CA ILE A 79 5.51 -9.70 9.01
C ILE A 79 6.63 -8.73 9.41
N ASP A 80 7.85 -9.23 9.57
CA ASP A 80 9.02 -8.37 9.78
C ASP A 80 9.43 -7.73 8.45
N VAL A 81 8.83 -6.57 8.15
CA VAL A 81 9.08 -5.83 6.91
C VAL A 81 10.54 -5.46 6.77
N ALA A 82 11.21 -5.07 7.86
CA ALA A 82 12.62 -4.71 7.84
C ALA A 82 13.51 -5.92 7.48
N ALA A 83 13.25 -7.09 8.05
CA ALA A 83 13.96 -8.32 7.69
C ALA A 83 13.65 -8.76 6.26
N LEU A 84 12.38 -8.67 5.84
CA LEU A 84 11.94 -8.99 4.48
C LEU A 84 12.68 -8.10 3.45
N THR A 85 12.64 -6.78 3.60
CA THR A 85 13.30 -5.87 2.67
C THR A 85 14.81 -6.05 2.69
N ALA A 86 15.43 -6.23 3.87
CA ALA A 86 16.87 -6.42 3.98
C ALA A 86 17.36 -7.68 3.25
N ARG A 87 16.60 -8.79 3.30
CA ARG A 87 16.90 -10.02 2.55
C ARG A 87 16.88 -9.84 1.04
N HIS A 88 16.16 -8.84 0.55
CA HIS A 88 16.04 -8.48 -0.88
C HIS A 88 16.86 -7.24 -1.25
N GLY A 89 17.71 -6.73 -0.35
CA GLY A 89 18.59 -5.58 -0.59
C GLY A 89 17.87 -4.22 -0.60
N LEU A 90 16.67 -4.16 -0.03
CA LEU A 90 15.83 -2.96 0.07
C LEU A 90 15.87 -2.38 1.49
N GLY A 91 15.74 -1.05 1.60
CA GLY A 91 15.47 -0.38 2.87
C GLY A 91 14.04 -0.69 3.37
N ARG A 92 13.81 -0.60 4.69
CA ARG A 92 12.51 -0.91 5.31
C ARG A 92 11.33 -0.18 4.65
N TYR A 93 11.51 1.08 4.29
CA TYR A 93 10.48 1.93 3.68
C TYR A 93 10.39 1.79 2.16
N GLN A 94 11.21 0.92 1.56
CA GLN A 94 11.30 0.76 0.11
C GLN A 94 10.47 -0.42 -0.41
N ILE A 95 9.67 -1.05 0.45
CA ILE A 95 8.84 -2.20 0.05
C ILE A 95 7.83 -1.82 -1.03
N THR A 96 7.34 -0.57 -1.06
CA THR A 96 6.40 -0.04 -2.06
C THR A 96 7.09 0.67 -3.23
N ASP A 97 8.35 1.10 -3.07
CA ASP A 97 9.10 1.95 -4.03
C ASP A 97 9.11 1.39 -5.46
N LYS A 98 9.19 0.06 -5.59
CA LYS A 98 9.32 -0.61 -6.89
C LYS A 98 8.10 -0.36 -7.81
N TRP A 99 6.92 -0.19 -7.24
CA TRP A 99 5.66 -0.11 -7.99
C TRP A 99 4.99 1.26 -7.91
N ARG A 100 5.47 2.13 -7.02
CA ARG A 100 4.92 3.47 -6.84
C ARG A 100 5.13 4.30 -8.10
N LYS A 101 4.03 4.68 -8.75
CA LYS A 101 4.03 5.56 -9.94
C LYS A 101 3.28 6.86 -9.72
N TRP A 102 2.40 6.92 -8.71
CA TRP A 102 1.68 8.14 -8.36
C TRP A 102 2.60 9.24 -7.88
#